data_AF-A0A2S7JWI1-F1
#
_entry.id   AF-A0A2S7JWI1-F1
#
_cell.length_a   1.000
_cell.length_b   1.000
_cell.length_c   1.000
_cell.angle_alpha   90.00
_cell.angle_beta   90.00
_cell.angle_gamma   90.00
#
_symmetry.space_group_name_H-M   'P 1'
#
loop_
_entity.id
_entity.type
_entity.pdbx_description
1 polymer ?
#
loop_
_entity_poly.entity_id
_entity_poly.type
_entity_poly.pdbx_seq_one_letter_code
_entity_poly.pdbx_strand_id
1 'polypeptide(L)'
;MRETYLRFLSLAQTLDAASVSTVDETARHLLQLIALRHAQGNALTVTEAMAMSTVASPATIHRKLDALREAGLIAQMFEGQNRRTKYLVPTAAADAYFAELGDVMSAAASRA
;
A
#
# COMPACT_ATOMS: atom_id res chain seq x y z
N MET A 1 -21.20 -8.57 11.28
CA MET A 1 -19.75 -8.26 11.19
C MET A 1 -18.96 -9.29 10.39
N ARG A 2 -18.94 -10.60 10.73
CA ARG A 2 -18.20 -11.62 9.95
C ARG A 2 -18.62 -11.67 8.48
N GLU A 3 -19.91 -11.68 8.19
CA GLU A 3 -20.42 -11.75 6.81
C GLU A 3 -20.09 -10.48 6.01
N THR A 4 -20.22 -9.31 6.62
CA THR A 4 -19.82 -8.02 6.05
C THR A 4 -18.33 -8.03 5.67
N TYR A 5 -17.47 -8.54 6.55
CA TYR A 5 -16.04 -8.65 6.31
C TYR A 5 -15.71 -9.62 5.18
N LEU A 6 -16.32 -10.81 5.14
CA LEU A 6 -16.12 -11.77 4.05
C LEU A 6 -16.60 -11.21 2.70
N ARG A 7 -17.68 -10.43 2.70
CA ARG A 7 -18.17 -9.74 1.50
C ARG A 7 -17.19 -8.68 1.03
N PHE A 8 -16.63 -7.89 1.95
CA PHE A 8 -15.56 -6.95 1.65
C PHE A 8 -14.37 -7.66 1.00
N LEU A 9 -13.90 -8.77 1.56
CA LEU A 9 -12.79 -9.54 0.98
C LEU A 9 -13.09 -10.01 -0.44
N SER A 10 -14.30 -10.52 -0.71
CA SER A 10 -14.69 -10.95 -2.05
C SER A 10 -14.69 -9.80 -3.08
N LEU A 11 -15.14 -8.61 -2.67
CA LEU A 11 -15.15 -7.44 -3.54
C LEU A 11 -13.74 -6.86 -3.72
N ALA A 12 -12.95 -6.81 -2.66
CA ALA A 12 -11.57 -6.31 -2.68
C ALA A 12 -10.68 -7.18 -3.58
N GLN A 13 -10.82 -8.51 -3.53
CA GLN A 13 -10.10 -9.41 -4.45
C GLN A 13 -10.44 -9.16 -5.93
N THR A 14 -11.70 -8.81 -6.21
CA THR A 14 -12.14 -8.47 -7.57
C THR A 14 -11.51 -7.15 -8.02
N LEU A 15 -11.47 -6.17 -7.13
CA LEU A 15 -10.82 -4.88 -7.37
C LEU A 15 -9.32 -5.03 -7.59
N ASP A 16 -8.63 -5.81 -6.74
CA ASP A 16 -7.19 -6.04 -6.83
C ASP A 16 -6.79 -6.60 -8.20
N ALA A 17 -7.60 -7.54 -8.72
CA ALA A 17 -7.40 -8.11 -10.05
C ALA A 17 -7.58 -7.09 -11.20
N ALA A 18 -8.31 -6.00 -10.97
CA ALA A 18 -8.55 -4.94 -11.95
C ALA A 18 -7.52 -3.80 -11.84
N SER A 19 -7.26 -3.30 -10.63
CA SER A 19 -6.52 -2.05 -10.41
C SER A 19 -5.03 -2.25 -10.12
N VAL A 20 -4.64 -3.37 -9.49
CA VAL A 20 -3.25 -3.61 -9.04
C VAL A 20 -2.78 -5.05 -9.31
N SER A 21 -3.19 -5.61 -10.44
CA SER A 21 -2.95 -7.02 -10.81
C SER A 21 -1.48 -7.40 -10.99
N THR A 22 -0.61 -6.42 -11.22
CA THR A 22 0.84 -6.60 -11.40
C THR A 22 1.59 -6.75 -10.08
N VAL A 23 0.93 -6.50 -8.96
CA VAL A 23 1.52 -6.47 -7.62
C VAL A 23 0.98 -7.64 -6.82
N ASP A 24 1.85 -8.34 -6.08
CA ASP A 24 1.42 -9.45 -5.23
C ASP A 24 1.00 -8.99 -3.82
N GLU A 25 0.43 -9.92 -3.05
CA GLU A 25 -0.15 -9.64 -1.74
C GLU A 25 0.85 -8.99 -0.76
N THR A 26 2.10 -9.47 -0.75
CA THR A 26 3.14 -8.90 0.12
C THR A 26 3.45 -7.45 -0.24
N ALA A 27 3.51 -7.12 -1.54
CA ALA A 27 3.71 -5.74 -1.96
C ALA A 27 2.48 -4.86 -1.69
N ARG A 28 1.25 -5.37 -1.86
CA ARG A 28 0.04 -4.63 -1.45
C ARG A 28 0.03 -4.34 0.05
N HIS A 29 0.37 -5.31 0.88
CA HIS A 29 0.47 -5.11 2.32
C HIS A 29 1.53 -4.04 2.66
N LEU A 30 2.68 -4.08 1.98
CA LEU A 30 3.72 -3.05 2.13
C LEU A 30 3.22 -1.65 1.71
N LEU A 31 2.46 -1.55 0.62
CA LEU A 31 1.85 -0.30 0.16
C LEU A 31 0.91 0.28 1.22
N GLN A 32 0.05 -0.55 1.82
CA GLN A 32 -0.85 -0.14 2.91
C GLN A 32 -0.06 0.43 4.11
N LEU A 33 1.04 -0.22 4.48
CA LEU A 33 1.90 0.24 5.58
C LEU A 33 2.58 1.58 5.26
N ILE A 34 3.09 1.75 4.03
CA ILE A 34 3.67 3.01 3.58
C ILE A 34 2.63 4.13 3.63
N ALA A 35 1.43 3.88 3.08
CA ALA A 35 0.35 4.87 3.07
C ALA A 35 -0.11 5.25 4.49
N LEU A 36 -0.26 4.26 5.38
CA LEU A 36 -0.63 4.50 6.77
C LEU A 36 0.41 5.35 7.50
N ARG A 37 1.69 5.03 7.34
CA ARG A 37 2.80 5.77 7.95
C ARG A 37 2.92 7.19 7.39
N HIS A 38 2.74 7.34 6.09
CA HIS A 38 2.69 8.65 5.43
C HIS A 38 1.53 9.51 5.96
N ALA A 39 0.33 8.95 6.07
CA ALA A 39 -0.85 9.66 6.60
C ALA A 39 -0.68 10.09 8.08
N GLN A 40 0.17 9.39 8.84
CA GLN A 40 0.53 9.74 10.22
C GLN A 40 1.63 10.81 10.30
N GLY A 41 2.12 11.34 9.17
CA GLY A 41 3.24 12.29 9.13
C GLY A 41 4.59 11.66 9.46
N ASN A 42 4.71 10.33 9.35
CA ASN A 42 5.91 9.58 9.72
C ASN A 42 6.29 8.63 8.57
N ALA A 43 6.56 9.20 7.40
CA ALA A 43 6.85 8.45 6.17
C ALA A 43 8.05 7.53 6.36
N LEU A 44 7.97 6.31 5.80
CA LEU A 44 9.04 5.32 5.91
C LEU A 44 10.17 5.63 4.95
N THR A 45 11.41 5.47 5.38
CA THR A 45 12.55 5.34 4.48
C THR A 45 12.66 3.92 3.92
N VAL A 46 13.46 3.74 2.85
CA VAL A 46 13.75 2.39 2.31
C VAL A 46 14.37 1.49 3.39
N THR A 47 15.29 2.03 4.19
CA THR A 47 15.96 1.26 5.26
C THR A 47 14.98 0.82 6.35
N GLU A 48 14.08 1.69 6.78
CA GLU A 48 13.05 1.34 7.76
C GLU A 48 12.07 0.31 7.20
N ALA A 49 11.64 0.46 5.94
CA ALA A 49 10.81 -0.53 5.28
C ALA A 49 11.53 -1.90 5.24
N MET A 50 12.80 -1.94 4.85
CA MET A 50 13.60 -3.17 4.83
C MET A 50 13.80 -3.81 6.21
N ALA A 51 13.70 -3.03 7.29
CA ALA A 51 13.79 -3.54 8.66
C ALA A 51 12.48 -4.19 9.15
N MET A 52 11.38 -4.12 8.38
CA MET A 52 10.08 -4.70 8.75
C MET A 52 10.05 -6.22 8.55
N SER A 53 10.76 -6.95 9.41
CA SER A 53 10.88 -8.42 9.36
C SER A 53 9.55 -9.17 9.48
N THR A 54 8.50 -8.53 10.02
CA THR A 54 7.15 -9.10 10.09
C THR A 54 6.45 -9.16 8.74
N VAL A 55 6.92 -8.39 7.74
CA VAL A 55 6.38 -8.38 6.38
C VAL A 55 7.08 -9.43 5.53
N ALA A 56 8.41 -9.33 5.42
CA ALA A 56 9.25 -10.29 4.70
C ALA A 56 10.74 -10.08 5.03
N SER A 57 11.63 -10.88 4.42
CA SER A 57 13.07 -10.65 4.51
C SER A 57 13.48 -9.33 3.80
N PRO A 58 14.58 -8.68 4.20
CA PRO A 58 15.01 -7.40 3.61
C PRO A 58 15.15 -7.44 2.08
N ALA A 59 15.72 -8.52 1.54
CA ALA A 59 15.84 -8.72 0.09
C ALA A 59 14.48 -8.85 -0.61
N THR A 60 13.50 -9.47 0.05
CA THR A 60 12.14 -9.59 -0.46
C THR A 60 11.46 -8.23 -0.46
N ILE A 61 11.57 -7.47 0.64
CA ILE A 61 11.01 -6.12 0.75
C ILE A 61 11.60 -5.21 -0.32
N HIS A 62 12.91 -5.24 -0.57
CA HIS A 62 13.52 -4.46 -1.64
C HIS A 62 12.87 -4.76 -3.00
N ARG A 63 12.71 -6.05 -3.35
CA ARG A 63 12.00 -6.46 -4.58
C ARG A 63 10.55 -5.99 -4.62
N LYS A 64 9.87 -5.92 -3.48
CA LYS A 64 8.49 -5.42 -3.39
C LYS A 64 8.41 -3.91 -3.56
N LEU A 65 9.35 -3.16 -3.00
CA LEU A 65 9.47 -1.73 -3.23
C LEU A 65 9.74 -1.43 -4.72
N ASP A 66 10.59 -2.22 -5.37
CA ASP A 66 10.83 -2.10 -6.81
C ASP A 66 9.55 -2.34 -7.61
N ALA A 67 8.81 -3.43 -7.32
CA ALA A 67 7.54 -3.72 -7.98
C ALA A 67 6.48 -2.61 -7.77
N LEU A 68 6.37 -2.07 -6.56
CA LEU A 68 5.46 -0.94 -6.26
C LEU A 68 5.85 0.34 -7.00
N ARG A 69 7.15 0.59 -7.13
CA ARG A 69 7.67 1.75 -7.87
C ARG A 69 7.43 1.61 -9.37
N GLU A 70 7.65 0.41 -9.92
CA GLU A 70 7.38 0.09 -11.32
C GLU A 70 5.89 0.16 -11.66
N ALA A 71 5.03 -0.25 -10.72
CA ALA A 71 3.58 -0.08 -10.81
C ALA A 71 3.12 1.39 -10.63
N GLY A 72 4.04 2.32 -10.31
CA GLY A 72 3.72 3.72 -10.09
C GLY A 72 2.92 4.01 -8.83
N LEU A 73 2.87 3.08 -7.87
CA LEU A 73 2.07 3.18 -6.64
C LEU A 73 2.83 3.88 -5.51
N ILE A 74 4.17 3.90 -5.56
CA ILE A 74 5.00 4.64 -4.62
C ILE A 74 6.01 5.53 -5.34
N ALA A 75 6.37 6.64 -4.69
CA ALA A 75 7.45 7.53 -5.08
C ALA A 75 8.43 7.73 -3.92
N GLN A 76 9.58 8.32 -4.24
CA GLN A 76 10.58 8.74 -3.27
C GLN A 76 10.61 10.27 -3.21
N MET A 77 10.45 10.84 -2.02
CA MET A 77 10.59 12.28 -1.77
C MET A 77 11.67 12.59 -0.74
N PHE A 78 12.13 13.83 -0.72
CA PHE A 78 13.02 14.35 0.30
C PHE A 78 12.24 15.29 1.21
N GLU A 79 12.46 15.20 2.51
CA GLU A 79 11.86 16.13 3.47
C GLU A 79 12.80 17.33 3.71
N GLY A 80 12.26 18.53 3.50
CA GLY A 80 12.97 19.79 3.75
C GLY A 80 14.24 19.96 2.91
N GLN A 81 15.31 20.44 3.54
CA GLN A 81 16.61 20.62 2.88
C GLN A 81 17.49 19.36 2.90
N ASN A 82 17.05 18.30 3.59
CA ASN A 82 17.84 17.08 3.74
C ASN A 82 17.69 16.18 2.50
N ARG A 83 18.54 16.41 1.51
CA ARG A 83 18.63 15.59 0.29
C ARG A 83 19.31 14.23 0.48
N ARG A 84 19.62 13.84 1.73
CA ARG A 84 20.33 12.58 2.00
C ARG A 84 19.37 11.41 2.25
N THR A 85 18.16 11.69 2.72
CA THR A 85 17.18 10.65 3.09
C THR A 85 16.00 10.66 2.14
N LYS A 86 15.76 9.51 1.49
CA LYS A 86 14.60 9.30 0.63
C LYS A 86 13.47 8.63 1.41
N TYR A 87 12.32 9.30 1.44
CA TYR A 87 11.10 8.84 2.07
C TYR A 87 10.17 8.26 1.03
N LEU A 88 9.55 7.13 1.36
CA LEU A 88 8.55 6.44 0.57
C LEU A 88 7.19 7.09 0.79
N VAL A 89 6.54 7.47 -0.30
CA VAL A 89 5.21 8.07 -0.27
C VAL A 89 4.28 7.40 -1.28
N PRO A 90 2.99 7.23 -0.95
CA PRO A 90 2.00 6.82 -1.93
C PRO A 90 1.89 7.87 -3.04
N THR A 91 1.60 7.41 -4.25
CA THR A 91 1.29 8.30 -5.37
C THR A 91 -0.22 8.52 -5.48
N ALA A 92 -0.63 9.45 -6.35
CA ALA A 92 -2.04 9.62 -6.69
C ALA A 92 -2.70 8.32 -7.22
N ALA A 93 -1.94 7.43 -7.85
CA ALA A 93 -2.45 6.13 -8.29
C ALA A 93 -2.76 5.21 -7.10
N ALA A 94 -1.90 5.21 -6.07
CA ALA A 94 -2.18 4.50 -4.83
C ALA A 94 -3.37 5.11 -4.09
N ASP A 95 -3.49 6.44 -4.03
CA ASP A 95 -4.62 7.10 -3.40
C ASP A 95 -5.95 6.78 -4.11
N ALA A 96 -5.95 6.72 -5.45
CA ALA A 96 -7.11 6.29 -6.22
C ALA A 96 -7.50 4.84 -5.92
N TYR A 97 -6.53 3.93 -5.87
CA TYR A 97 -6.75 2.54 -5.47
C TYR A 97 -7.33 2.43 -4.05
N PHE A 98 -6.82 3.21 -3.09
CA PHE A 98 -7.35 3.23 -1.73
C PHE A 98 -8.76 3.82 -1.64
N ALA A 99 -9.10 4.80 -2.48
CA ALA A 99 -10.45 5.31 -2.59
C ALA A 99 -11.42 4.24 -3.11
N GLU A 100 -11.05 3.50 -4.15
CA GLU A 100 -11.84 2.37 -4.67
C GLU A 100 -12.04 1.27 -3.61
N LEU A 101 -11.01 0.98 -2.80
CA LEU A 101 -11.13 0.08 -1.65
C LEU A 101 -12.11 0.61 -0.58
N GLY A 102 -12.13 1.92 -0.35
CA GLY A 102 -13.08 2.58 0.56
C GLY A 102 -14.52 2.46 0.08
N ASP A 103 -14.75 2.59 -1.23
CA ASP A 103 -16.06 2.39 -1.86
C ASP A 103 -16.52 0.93 -1.73
N VAL A 104 -15.61 -0.02 -1.96
CA VAL A 104 -15.86 -1.46 -1.75
C VAL A 104 -16.23 -1.75 -0.30
N MET A 105 -15.54 -1.15 0.66
CA MET A 105 -15.86 -1.28 2.10
C MET A 105 -17.25 -0.73 2.42
N SER A 106 -17.60 0.43 1.87
CA SER A 106 -18.91 1.06 2.06
C SER A 106 -20.02 0.22 1.43
N ALA A 107 -19.80 -0.32 0.22
CA ALA A 107 -20.72 -1.21 -0.46
C ALA A 107 -20.95 -2.50 0.35
N ALA A 108 -19.90 -3.07 0.93
CA ALA A 108 -20.01 -4.24 1.78
C ALA A 108 -20.82 -3.96 3.07
N ALA A 109 -20.68 -2.79 3.67
CA ALA A 109 -21.38 -2.38 4.88
C ALA A 109 -22.85 -1.98 4.65
N SER A 110 -23.18 -1.39 3.50
CA SER A 110 -24.53 -0.87 3.20
C SER A 110 -25.61 -1.94 2.98
N ARG A 111 -25.22 -3.19 2.72
CA ARG A 111 -26.13 -4.33 2.50
C ARG A 111 -26.29 -5.22 3.75
N ALA A 112 -26.23 -4.62 4.94
CA ALA A 112 -26.42 -5.30 6.23
C ALA A 112 -27.85 -5.12 6.75
#